data_AF-A0A8T5EQL6-F1
#
_entry.id   AF-A0A8T5EQL6-F1
#
_cell.length_a   1.000
_cell.length_b   1.000
_cell.length_c   1.000
_cell.angle_alpha   90.00
_cell.angle_beta   90.00
_cell.angle_gamma   90.00
#
_symmetry.space_group_name_H-M   'P 1'
#
loop_
_entity.id
_entity.type
_entity.pdbx_description
1 polymer ?
#
loop_
_entity_poly.entity_id
_entity_poly.type
_entity_poly.pdbx_seq_one_letter_code
_entity_poly.pdbx_strand_id
1 'polypeptide(L)'
;MTEELVVSLAEDYEQEKATPLGVIGVIWSEISGGIGPWGTLRPLFTLLLSLIPFLFLGQHLNRQHEKANGWFLIQLPLLFTIILWFSLYLWSIGDALWVSSRLVAKA
;
A
#
# COMPACT_ATOMS: atom_id res chain seq x y z
N MET A 1 4.40 -51.39 6.75
CA MET A 1 3.85 -50.26 7.52
C MET A 1 3.57 -49.15 6.52
N THR A 2 2.32 -49.01 6.13
CA THR A 2 1.81 -48.01 5.20
C THR A 2 1.32 -46.83 6.03
N GLU A 3 2.01 -45.69 5.95
CA GLU A 3 1.57 -44.46 6.59
C GLU A 3 0.42 -43.86 5.77
N GLU A 4 -0.79 -44.02 6.31
CA GLU A 4 -2.01 -43.40 5.84
C GLU A 4 -1.87 -41.88 6.02
N LEU A 5 -1.53 -41.18 4.92
CA LEU A 5 -1.61 -39.74 4.83
C LEU A 5 -3.09 -39.33 4.91
N VAL A 6 -3.57 -39.17 6.14
CA VAL A 6 -4.86 -38.53 6.43
C VAL A 6 -4.70 -37.06 6.05
N VAL A 7 -5.05 -36.76 4.81
CA VAL A 7 -5.31 -35.39 4.36
C VAL A 7 -6.58 -34.95 5.08
N SER A 8 -6.43 -34.30 6.23
CA SER A 8 -7.47 -33.43 6.78
C SER A 8 -7.69 -32.31 5.76
N LEU A 9 -8.62 -32.54 4.84
CA LEU A 9 -9.30 -31.47 4.14
C LEU A 9 -9.84 -30.55 5.24
N ALA A 10 -9.48 -29.28 5.20
CA ALA A 10 -10.07 -28.28 6.07
C ALA A 10 -11.58 -28.21 5.76
N GLU A 11 -12.35 -29.05 6.45
CA GLU A 11 -13.76 -28.82 6.70
C GLU A 11 -13.83 -27.61 7.61
N ASP A 12 -13.78 -26.42 7.03
CA ASP A 12 -14.29 -25.17 7.61
C ASP A 12 -14.34 -24.10 6.52
N TYR A 13 -14.97 -24.43 5.39
CA TYR A 13 -15.83 -23.43 4.75
C TYR A 13 -17.19 -23.61 5.39
N GLU A 14 -17.37 -23.00 6.57
CA GLU A 14 -18.71 -22.61 7.01
C GLU A 14 -19.39 -22.00 5.78
N GLN A 15 -20.42 -22.67 5.27
CA GLN A 15 -21.35 -22.09 4.30
C GLN A 15 -22.11 -21.01 5.06
N GLU A 16 -21.43 -19.91 5.34
CA GLU A 16 -22.00 -18.73 5.95
C GLU A 16 -23.10 -18.31 5.00
N LYS A 17 -24.36 -18.44 5.45
CA LYS A 17 -25.55 -18.08 4.70
C LYS A 17 -25.25 -16.79 3.95
N ALA A 18 -25.32 -16.84 2.62
CA ALA A 18 -24.96 -15.74 1.72
C ALA A 18 -25.79 -14.50 2.08
N THR A 19 -25.29 -13.74 3.05
CA THR A 19 -25.83 -12.47 3.45
C THR A 19 -25.29 -11.46 2.44
N PRO A 20 -26.08 -10.43 2.08
CA PRO A 20 -25.62 -9.40 1.14
C PRO A 20 -24.25 -8.81 1.51
N LEU A 21 -23.96 -8.75 2.82
CA LEU A 21 -22.69 -8.30 3.37
C LEU A 21 -21.54 -9.28 3.14
N GLY A 22 -21.76 -10.59 3.25
CA GLY A 22 -20.76 -11.63 2.95
C GLY A 22 -20.34 -11.62 1.48
N VAL A 23 -21.29 -11.40 0.56
CA VAL A 23 -20.99 -11.28 -0.88
C VAL A 23 -20.11 -10.06 -1.18
N ILE A 24 -20.35 -8.92 -0.52
CA ILE A 24 -19.50 -7.73 -0.65
C ILE A 24 -18.09 -8.01 -0.12
N GLY A 25 -17.97 -8.73 1.01
CA GLY A 25 -16.69 -9.14 1.58
C GLY A 25 -15.86 -10.02 0.63
N VAL A 26 -16.51 -10.99 -0.01
CA VAL A 26 -15.87 -11.87 -1.01
C VAL A 26 -15.44 -11.08 -2.26
N ILE A 27 -16.29 -10.18 -2.77
CA ILE A 27 -15.93 -9.31 -3.91
C ILE A 27 -14.74 -8.42 -3.53
N TRP A 28 -14.72 -7.89 -2.31
CA TRP A 28 -13.63 -7.05 -1.84
C TRP A 28 -12.32 -7.83 -1.69
N SER A 29 -12.34 -9.05 -1.14
CA SER A 29 -11.16 -9.90 -1.02
C SER A 29 -10.62 -10.32 -2.38
N GLU A 30 -11.51 -10.58 -3.35
CA GLU A 30 -11.11 -10.93 -4.71
C GLU A 30 -10.48 -9.74 -5.46
N ILE A 31 -11.03 -8.53 -5.25
CA ILE A 31 -10.46 -7.30 -5.83
C ILE A 31 -9.09 -6.97 -5.19
N SER A 32 -8.95 -7.16 -3.88
CA SER A 32 -7.76 -6.76 -3.10
C SER A 32 -6.69 -7.85 -2.95
N GLY A 33 -6.99 -9.10 -3.35
CA GLY A 33 -6.14 -10.30 -3.18
C GLY A 33 -4.82 -10.33 -3.98
N GLY A 34 -4.38 -9.21 -4.55
CA GLY A 34 -3.01 -9.03 -5.05
C GLY A 34 -2.73 -9.47 -6.49
N ILE A 35 -3.50 -10.41 -7.06
CA ILE A 35 -3.37 -10.85 -8.47
C ILE A 35 -4.55 -10.37 -9.34
N GLY A 36 -5.65 -9.95 -8.71
CA GLY A 36 -6.88 -9.49 -9.37
C GLY A 36 -6.81 -8.07 -9.98
N PRO A 37 -7.97 -7.44 -10.23
CA PRO A 37 -8.10 -6.12 -10.88
C PRO A 37 -7.21 -5.03 -10.28
N TRP A 38 -7.00 -5.05 -8.96
CA TRP A 38 -6.13 -4.09 -8.28
C TRP A 38 -4.66 -4.20 -8.67
N GLY A 39 -4.16 -5.41 -8.95
CA GLY A 39 -2.79 -5.64 -9.41
C GLY A 39 -2.50 -4.95 -10.74
N THR A 40 -3.45 -5.01 -11.68
CA THR A 40 -3.38 -4.34 -12.99
C THR A 40 -3.70 -2.83 -12.90
N LEU A 41 -4.58 -2.43 -11.98
CA LEU A 41 -4.95 -1.02 -11.80
C LEU A 41 -3.84 -0.22 -11.12
N ARG A 42 -3.08 -0.83 -10.20
CA ARG A 42 -1.98 -0.19 -9.46
C ARG A 42 -0.98 0.54 -10.36
N PRO A 43 -0.39 -0.05 -11.42
CA PRO A 43 0.54 0.66 -12.29
C PRO A 43 -0.12 1.84 -13.03
N LEU A 44 -1.38 1.71 -13.46
CA LEU A 44 -2.10 2.82 -14.10
C LEU A 44 -2.36 3.96 -13.12
N PHE A 45 -2.80 3.63 -11.90
CA PHE A 45 -2.99 4.61 -10.84
C PHE A 45 -1.68 5.31 -10.47
N THR A 46 -0.58 4.55 -10.37
CA THR A 46 0.75 5.10 -10.08
C THR A 46 1.22 6.03 -11.19
N LEU A 47 0.98 5.67 -12.46
CA LEU A 47 1.29 6.52 -13.61
C LEU A 47 0.50 7.83 -13.56
N LEU A 48 -0.81 7.78 -13.31
CA LEU A 48 -1.63 8.98 -13.15
C LEU A 48 -1.14 9.85 -11.99
N LEU A 49 -0.80 9.24 -10.85
CA LEU A 49 -0.27 9.96 -9.69
C LEU A 49 1.07 10.64 -10.03
N SER A 50 1.91 9.98 -10.83
CA SER A 50 3.20 10.53 -11.26
C SER A 50 3.06 11.76 -12.14
N LEU A 51 1.92 11.97 -12.81
CA LEU A 51 1.66 13.15 -13.63
C LEU A 51 1.37 14.41 -12.79
N ILE A 52 0.93 14.26 -11.54
CA ILE A 52 0.54 15.39 -10.67
C ILE A 52 1.71 16.38 -10.44
N PRO A 53 2.95 15.94 -10.14
CA PRO A 53 4.13 16.79 -10.11
C PRO A 53 4.35 17.65 -11.36
N PHE A 54 4.05 17.10 -12.55
CA PHE A 54 4.29 17.77 -13.82
C PHE A 54 3.31 18.91 -14.10
N LEU A 55 2.16 18.97 -13.42
CA LEU A 55 1.25 20.11 -13.53
C LEU A 55 1.91 21.41 -13.06
N PHE A 56 2.63 21.36 -11.93
CA PHE A 56 3.46 22.47 -11.45
C PHE A 56 4.59 22.78 -12.42
N LEU A 57 5.37 21.75 -12.80
CA LEU A 57 6.54 21.90 -13.65
C LEU A 57 6.19 22.54 -15.00
N GLY A 58 5.07 22.13 -15.61
CA GLY A 58 4.58 22.71 -16.85
C GLY A 58 4.20 24.20 -16.73
N GLN A 59 3.56 24.61 -15.64
CA GLN A 59 3.28 26.04 -15.42
C GLN A 59 4.55 26.84 -15.11
N HIS A 60 5.49 26.26 -14.37
CA HIS A 60 6.77 26.88 -14.05
C HIS A 60 7.62 27.12 -15.32
N LEU A 61 7.70 26.12 -16.21
CA LEU A 61 8.40 26.23 -17.49
C LEU A 61 7.70 27.19 -18.48
N ASN A 62 6.37 27.31 -18.41
CA ASN A 62 5.60 28.29 -19.17
C ASN A 62 5.69 29.72 -18.57
N ARG A 63 6.57 29.95 -17.59
CA ARG A 63 6.79 31.23 -16.88
C ARG A 63 5.54 31.78 -16.18
N GLN A 64 4.53 30.95 -15.92
CA GLN A 64 3.30 31.31 -15.21
C GLN A 64 3.47 31.05 -13.71
N HIS A 65 4.37 31.77 -13.06
CA HIS A 65 4.77 31.50 -11.67
C HIS A 65 3.63 31.65 -10.66
N GLU A 66 2.71 32.60 -10.86
CA GLU A 66 1.54 32.76 -10.00
C GLU A 66 0.62 31.54 -10.04
N LYS A 67 0.35 31.04 -11.25
CA LYS A 67 -0.46 29.85 -11.45
C LYS A 67 0.28 28.60 -10.97
N ALA A 68 1.58 28.50 -11.23
CA ALA A 68 2.43 27.41 -10.73
C ALA A 68 2.36 27.33 -9.20
N ASN A 69 2.40 28.45 -8.48
CA ASN A 69 2.29 28.45 -7.03
C ASN A 69 0.98 27.80 -6.56
N GLY A 70 -0.15 28.08 -7.23
CA GLY A 70 -1.42 27.40 -6.98
C GLY A 70 -1.35 25.88 -7.17
N TRP A 71 -0.70 25.42 -8.25
CA TRP A 71 -0.51 23.98 -8.50
C TRP A 71 0.48 23.31 -7.54
N PHE A 72 1.46 24.05 -7.01
CA PHE A 72 2.39 23.55 -6.01
C PHE A 72 1.68 23.17 -4.71
N LEU A 73 0.69 23.95 -4.27
CA LEU A 73 -0.07 23.65 -3.05
C LEU A 73 -0.78 22.29 -3.12
N ILE A 74 -1.26 21.89 -4.30
CA ILE A 74 -1.91 20.58 -4.53
C ILE A 74 -0.91 19.42 -4.32
N GLN A 75 0.40 19.68 -4.44
CA GLN A 75 1.44 18.68 -4.28
C GLN A 75 1.88 18.48 -2.83
N LEU A 76 1.49 19.36 -1.90
CA LEU A 76 1.87 19.25 -0.49
C LEU A 76 1.52 17.89 0.14
N PRO A 77 0.32 17.31 -0.07
CA PRO A 77 0.00 15.99 0.47
C PRO A 77 0.89 14.87 -0.10
N LEU A 78 1.22 14.96 -1.40
CA LEU A 78 2.10 14.00 -2.07
C LEU A 78 3.54 14.11 -1.54
N LEU A 79 4.08 15.32 -1.44
CA LEU A 79 5.39 15.60 -0.86
C LEU A 79 5.48 15.11 0.59
N PHE A 80 4.45 15.42 1.39
CA PHE A 80 4.36 14.98 2.77
C PHE A 80 4.39 13.46 2.88
N THR A 81 3.70 12.75 1.99
CA THR A 81 3.70 11.28 1.96
C THR A 81 5.11 10.72 1.72
N ILE A 82 5.85 11.29 0.77
CA ILE A 82 7.23 10.86 0.47
C ILE A 82 8.16 11.12 1.66
N ILE A 83 8.07 12.31 2.24
CA ILE A 83 8.89 12.71 3.40
C ILE A 83 8.58 11.81 4.61
N LEU A 84 7.30 11.60 4.89
CA LEU A 84 6.84 10.78 6.00
C LEU A 84 7.28 9.33 5.82
N TRP A 85 7.11 8.77 4.63
CA TRP A 85 7.55 7.42 4.31
C TRP A 85 9.05 7.24 4.57
N PHE A 86 9.89 8.15 4.08
CA PHE A 86 11.33 8.08 4.29
C PHE A 86 11.71 8.23 5.78
N SER A 87 11.04 9.15 6.49
CA SER A 87 11.25 9.37 7.92
C SER A 87 10.90 8.13 8.75
N LEU A 88 9.75 7.51 8.46
CA LEU A 88 9.30 6.29 9.12
C LEU A 88 10.19 5.09 8.77
N TYR A 89 10.69 5.03 7.53
CA TYR A 89 11.63 4.00 7.11
C TYR A 89 12.94 4.08 7.90
N LEU A 90 13.53 5.27 8.03
CA LEU A 90 14.72 5.47 8.86
C LEU A 90 14.45 5.17 10.34
N TRP A 91 13.30 5.61 10.85
CA TRP A 91 12.87 5.27 12.21
C TRP A 91 12.80 3.76 12.42
N SER A 92 12.20 3.03 11.48
CA SER A 92 12.07 1.57 11.55
C SER A 92 13.43 0.86 11.63
N ILE A 93 14.44 1.34 10.90
CA ILE A 93 15.81 0.81 11.00
C ILE A 93 16.37 1.04 12.41
N GLY A 94 16.24 2.26 12.93
CA GLY A 94 16.70 2.61 14.28
C GLY A 94 16.01 1.78 15.36
N ASP A 95 14.70 1.61 15.25
CA ASP A 95 13.89 0.80 16.17
C ASP A 95 14.34 -0.67 16.18
N ALA A 96 14.53 -1.27 14.99
CA ALA A 96 15.01 -2.64 14.87
C ALA A 96 16.42 -2.83 15.48
N LEU A 97 17.32 -1.86 15.32
CA LEU A 97 18.65 -1.86 15.93
C LEU A 97 18.58 -1.77 17.45
N TRP A 98 17.68 -0.95 17.99
CA TRP A 98 17.51 -0.80 19.42
C TRP A 98 16.93 -2.06 20.07
N VAL A 99 15.90 -2.66 19.46
CA VAL A 99 15.27 -3.90 19.93
C VAL A 99 16.27 -5.05 19.92
N SER A 100 17.03 -5.24 18.83
CA SER A 100 18.06 -6.27 18.73
C SER A 100 19.19 -6.08 19.75
N SER A 101 19.67 -4.84 19.93
CA SER A 101 20.70 -4.53 20.94
C SER A 101 20.25 -4.86 22.36
N ARG A 102 18.97 -4.61 22.69
CA ARG A 102 18.40 -4.96 24.00
C ARG A 102 18.29 -6.47 24.23
N LEU A 103 18.02 -7.25 23.18
CA LEU A 103 17.98 -8.71 23.28
C LEU A 103 19.37 -9.28 23.55
N VAL A 104 20.40 -8.80 22.84
CA VAL A 104 21.79 -9.22 23.06
C VAL A 104 22.27 -8.84 24.46
N ALA A 105 21.92 -7.65 24.97
CA ALA A 105 22.32 -7.22 26.31
C ALA A 105 21.68 -8.01 27.47
N LYS A 106 20.63 -8.80 27.19
CA LYS A 106 19.93 -9.64 28.18
C LYS A 106 20.35 -11.11 28.14
N ALA A 107 21.01 -11.54 27.07
CA ALA A 107 21.54 -12.90 26.89
C ALA A 107 22.91 -13.04 27.55
#